data_AF-A0A6H9S1Q8-F1
#
_entry.id   AF-A0A6H9S1Q8-F1
#
_cell.length_a   1.000
_cell.length_b   1.000
_cell.length_c   1.000
_cell.angle_alpha   90.00
_cell.angle_beta   90.00
_cell.angle_gamma   90.00
#
_symmetry.space_group_name_H-M   'P 1'
#
loop_
_entity.id
_entity.type
_entity.pdbx_description
1 polymer ?
#
loop_
_entity_poly.entity_id
_entity_poly.type
_entity_poly.pdbx_seq_one_letter_code
_entity_poly.pdbx_strand_id
1 'polypeptide(L)'
;HRLYNQQLEKQGFEVKKYEREIEKDLDALRAKLSLHAQLSLAAAFEHVTAVTSRIALRSGGLLSTSASPQTRLWRWHCAEEVAHQHVTTDLLQALGVPYWQRIFYFLAASALMTFDVLRHLHGFARLDVARGRVSTRQLGRATGRLLLRDGAN
;
A
#
# COMPACT_ATOMS: atom_id res chain seq x y z
N HIS A 1 12.96 -4.20 -1.24
CA HIS A 1 12.09 -3.84 -2.39
C HIS A 1 12.69 -4.08 -3.77
N ARG A 2 13.89 -3.59 -4.13
CA ARG A 2 14.42 -3.71 -5.52
C ARG A 2 14.44 -5.12 -6.11
N LEU A 3 14.91 -6.13 -5.37
CA LEU A 3 14.91 -7.53 -5.83
C LEU A 3 13.49 -8.07 -6.08
N TYR A 4 12.53 -7.65 -5.26
CA TYR A 4 11.11 -8.01 -5.44
C TYR A 4 10.54 -7.38 -6.71
N ASN A 5 10.82 -6.10 -6.94
CA ASN A 5 10.43 -5.38 -8.16
C ASN A 5 11.03 -6.03 -9.41
N GLN A 6 12.33 -6.36 -9.40
CA GLN A 6 12.97 -7.08 -10.50
C GLN A 6 12.32 -8.44 -10.78
N GLN A 7 11.87 -9.14 -9.74
CA GLN A 7 11.18 -10.42 -9.90
C GLN A 7 9.78 -10.24 -10.52
N LEU A 8 9.04 -9.20 -10.15
CA LEU A 8 7.76 -8.86 -10.77
C LEU A 8 7.92 -8.47 -12.24
N GLU A 9 8.97 -7.72 -12.56
CA GLU A 9 9.30 -7.35 -13.95
C GLU A 9 9.58 -8.60 -14.81
N LYS A 10 10.34 -9.58 -14.28
CA LYS A 10 10.56 -10.87 -14.95
C LYS A 10 9.27 -11.67 -15.16
N GLN A 11 8.29 -11.47 -14.27
CA GLN A 11 6.95 -12.03 -14.44
C GLN A 11 6.10 -11.23 -15.42
N GLY A 12 6.63 -10.20 -16.08
CA GLY A 12 5.99 -9.37 -17.10
C GLY A 12 5.01 -8.34 -16.57
N PHE A 13 5.12 -7.97 -15.29
CA PHE A 13 4.47 -6.78 -14.77
C PHE A 13 5.30 -5.55 -15.16
N GLU A 14 4.65 -4.44 -15.53
CA GLU A 14 5.32 -3.21 -15.97
C GLU A 14 5.84 -2.38 -14.77
N VAL A 15 6.69 -2.95 -13.90
CA VAL A 15 7.14 -2.31 -12.66
C VAL A 15 7.83 -0.98 -12.94
N LYS A 16 8.70 -0.92 -13.95
CA LYS A 16 9.41 0.32 -14.30
C LYS A 16 8.49 1.47 -14.70
N LYS A 17 7.34 1.16 -15.32
CA LYS A 17 6.35 2.17 -15.67
C LYS A 17 5.74 2.74 -14.39
N TYR A 18 5.37 1.87 -13.46
CA TYR A 18 4.80 2.28 -12.18
C TYR A 18 5.79 3.03 -11.29
N GLU A 19 7.06 2.63 -11.26
CA GLU A 19 8.12 3.38 -10.56
C GLU A 19 8.21 4.83 -11.08
N ARG A 20 8.20 5.03 -12.40
CA ARG A 20 8.22 6.38 -13.00
C ARG A 20 6.96 7.19 -12.71
N GLU A 21 5.79 6.56 -12.71
CA GLU A 21 4.54 7.24 -12.35
C GLU A 21 4.57 7.71 -10.89
N ILE A 22 5.03 6.84 -9.97
CA ILE A 22 5.18 7.16 -8.55
C ILE A 22 6.21 8.28 -8.34
N GLU A 23 7.36 8.21 -9.00
CA GLU A 23 8.39 9.27 -8.94
C GLU A 23 7.83 10.63 -9.36
N LYS A 24 7.07 10.66 -10.47
CA LYS A 24 6.41 11.88 -10.95
C LYS A 24 5.39 12.43 -9.94
N ASP A 25 4.59 11.56 -9.33
CA ASP A 25 3.61 11.96 -8.32
C ASP A 25 4.31 12.51 -7.06
N LEU A 26 5.40 11.88 -6.62
CA LEU A 26 6.22 12.34 -5.50
C LEU A 26 6.87 13.70 -5.79
N ASP A 27 7.40 13.91 -6.99
CA ASP A 27 8.01 15.20 -7.37
C ASP A 27 6.96 16.31 -7.44
N ALA A 28 5.77 16.01 -7.94
CA ALA A 28 4.65 16.95 -7.93
C ALA A 28 4.20 17.30 -6.49
N LEU A 29 4.18 16.34 -5.57
CA LEU A 29 3.89 16.59 -4.16
C LEU A 29 4.99 17.46 -3.51
N ARG A 30 6.27 17.13 -3.75
CA ARG A 30 7.42 17.91 -3.22
C ARG A 30 7.43 19.35 -3.71
N ALA A 31 7.07 19.59 -4.97
CA ALA A 31 7.02 20.93 -5.54
C ALA A 31 5.86 21.78 -5.00
N LYS A 32 4.76 21.14 -4.55
CA LYS A 32 3.55 21.84 -4.09
C LYS A 32 3.42 21.97 -2.58
N LEU A 33 4.00 21.04 -1.82
CA LEU A 33 3.86 20.96 -0.38
C LEU A 33 5.04 21.62 0.32
N SER A 34 4.76 22.38 1.38
CA SER A 34 5.80 22.84 2.30
C SER A 34 6.48 21.65 2.99
N LEU A 35 7.71 21.84 3.50
CA LEU A 35 8.42 20.78 4.25
C LEU A 35 7.56 20.21 5.40
N HIS A 36 6.86 21.08 6.13
CA HIS A 36 5.96 20.66 7.21
C HIS A 36 4.84 19.74 6.70
N ALA A 37 4.23 20.08 5.56
CA ALA A 37 3.19 19.27 4.94
C ALA A 37 3.75 17.95 4.39
N GLN A 38 4.96 17.95 3.82
CA GLN A 38 5.63 16.73 3.37
C GLN A 38 5.92 15.78 4.53
N LEU A 39 6.47 16.29 5.64
CA LEU A 39 6.73 15.49 6.84
C LEU A 39 5.44 14.96 7.47
N SER A 40 4.37 15.77 7.49
CA SER A 40 3.07 15.36 8.01
C SER A 40 2.43 14.26 7.16
N LEU A 41 2.54 14.38 5.83
CA LEU A 41 2.05 13.36 4.90
C LEU A 41 2.89 12.07 4.98
N ALA A 42 4.21 12.16 5.07
CA ALA A 42 5.08 11.01 5.27
C ALA A 42 4.77 10.28 6.59
N ALA A 43 4.62 11.04 7.68
CA ALA A 43 4.21 10.48 8.97
C ALA A 43 2.84 9.78 8.91
N ALA A 44 1.91 10.34 8.14
CA ALA A 44 0.61 9.73 7.91
C ALA A 44 0.72 8.42 7.11
N PHE A 45 1.54 8.35 6.06
CA PHE A 45 1.76 7.11 5.30
C PHE A 45 2.28 5.99 6.21
N GLU A 46 3.33 6.26 6.99
CA GLU A 46 3.90 5.31 7.96
C GLU A 46 2.86 4.85 8.99
N HIS A 47 1.93 5.72 9.40
CA HIS A 47 0.84 5.32 10.29
C HIS A 47 -0.14 4.36 9.61
N VAL A 48 -0.54 4.64 8.36
CA VAL A 48 -1.47 3.76 7.63
C VAL A 48 -0.81 2.41 7.31
N THR A 49 0.47 2.40 6.91
CA THR A 49 1.23 1.17 6.64
C THR A 49 1.45 0.37 7.92
N ALA A 50 1.70 1.00 9.07
CA ALA A 50 1.79 0.31 10.36
C ALA A 50 0.46 -0.36 10.75
N VAL A 51 -0.69 0.31 10.61
CA VAL A 51 -2.01 -0.28 10.87
C VAL A 51 -2.25 -1.47 9.94
N THR A 52 -1.97 -1.31 8.65
CA THR A 52 -2.12 -2.37 7.64
C THR A 52 -1.21 -3.55 7.94
N SER A 53 0.04 -3.28 8.35
CA SER A 53 1.04 -4.30 8.70
C SER A 53 0.64 -5.09 9.93
N ARG A 54 0.11 -4.44 10.97
CA ARG A 54 -0.44 -5.13 12.14
C ARG A 54 -1.56 -6.09 11.74
N ILE A 55 -2.45 -5.69 10.82
CA ILE A 55 -3.53 -6.57 10.32
C ILE A 55 -2.94 -7.74 9.51
N ALA A 56 -1.98 -7.47 8.63
CA ALA A 56 -1.35 -8.50 7.79
C ALA A 56 -0.61 -9.57 8.60
N LEU A 57 -0.01 -9.18 9.74
CA LEU A 57 0.74 -10.04 10.65
C LEU A 57 -0.13 -10.82 11.66
N ARG A 58 -1.43 -10.52 11.80
CA ARG A 58 -2.32 -11.26 12.72
C ARG A 58 -2.40 -12.75 12.35
N SER A 59 -2.66 -13.59 13.35
CA SER A 59 -3.00 -15.00 13.14
C SER A 59 -4.21 -15.13 12.21
N GLY A 60 -4.07 -15.90 11.14
CA GLY A 60 -5.09 -16.02 10.07
C GLY A 60 -5.09 -14.86 9.06
N GLY A 61 -4.19 -13.89 9.20
CA GLY A 61 -4.01 -12.78 8.26
C GLY A 61 -3.33 -13.19 6.94
N LEU A 62 -3.21 -12.23 6.02
CA LEU A 62 -2.66 -12.42 4.67
C LEU A 62 -1.25 -13.07 4.66
N LEU A 63 -0.45 -12.79 5.69
CA LEU A 63 0.90 -13.32 5.82
C LEU A 63 0.99 -14.56 6.73
N SER A 64 -0.14 -15.18 7.10
CA SER A 64 -0.16 -16.44 7.88
C SER A 64 0.08 -17.70 7.03
N THR A 65 0.25 -17.57 5.72
CA THR A 65 0.47 -18.69 4.79
C THR A 65 1.86 -19.34 4.94
N SER A 66 2.05 -20.52 4.34
CA SER A 66 3.30 -21.29 4.38
C SER A 66 4.52 -20.43 4.02
N ALA A 67 5.64 -20.66 4.72
CA ALA A 67 6.84 -19.82 4.61
C ALA A 67 7.50 -19.92 3.21
N SER A 68 7.22 -18.95 2.35
CA SER A 68 7.93 -18.67 1.09
C SER A 68 8.94 -17.52 1.25
N PRO A 69 9.93 -17.37 0.35
CA PRO A 69 10.80 -16.19 0.33
C PRO A 69 10.02 -14.85 0.32
N GLN A 70 8.90 -14.81 -0.40
CA GLN A 70 8.04 -13.62 -0.50
C GLN A 70 7.34 -13.34 0.83
N THR A 71 6.74 -14.34 1.47
CA THR A 71 6.10 -14.16 2.79
C THR A 71 7.11 -13.74 3.86
N ARG A 72 8.35 -14.26 3.82
CA ARG A 72 9.42 -13.82 4.73
C ARG A 72 9.79 -12.35 4.52
N LEU A 73 9.97 -11.94 3.27
CA LEU A 73 10.26 -10.54 2.92
C LEU A 73 9.14 -9.61 3.42
N TRP A 74 7.88 -9.95 3.14
CA TRP A 74 6.74 -9.13 3.53
C TRP A 74 6.52 -9.10 5.04
N ARG A 75 6.77 -10.19 5.77
CA ARG A 75 6.73 -10.19 7.24
C ARG A 75 7.80 -9.28 7.84
N TRP A 76 9.03 -9.35 7.32
CA TRP A 76 10.12 -8.46 7.74
C TRP A 76 9.75 -7.00 7.50
N HIS A 77 9.28 -6.68 6.30
CA HIS A 77 8.88 -5.32 5.95
C HIS A 77 7.71 -4.82 6.80
N CYS A 78 6.67 -5.62 7.00
CA CYS A 78 5.57 -5.24 7.89
C CYS A 78 6.04 -4.97 9.33
N ALA A 79 7.04 -5.69 9.83
CA ALA A 79 7.62 -5.42 11.15
C ALA A 79 8.40 -4.10 11.18
N GLU A 80 9.11 -3.75 10.10
CA GLU A 80 9.80 -2.46 9.92
C GLU A 80 8.82 -1.29 9.95
N GLU A 81 7.72 -1.36 9.20
CA GLU A 81 6.66 -0.33 9.18
C GLU A 81 6.02 -0.12 10.56
N VAL A 82 5.83 -1.20 11.35
CA VAL A 82 5.33 -1.09 12.73
C VAL A 82 6.34 -0.36 13.63
N ALA A 83 7.64 -0.55 13.43
CA ALA A 83 8.67 0.16 14.19
C ALA A 83 8.72 1.65 13.80
N HIS A 84 8.54 2.00 12.53
CA HIS A 84 8.50 3.38 12.07
C HIS A 84 7.37 4.22 12.68
N GLN A 85 6.24 3.60 13.03
CA GLN A 85 5.08 4.27 13.64
C GLN A 85 5.47 5.12 14.89
N HIS A 86 6.41 4.64 15.69
CA HIS A 86 6.86 5.37 16.88
C HIS A 86 7.62 6.64 16.49
N VAL A 87 8.54 6.53 15.52
CA VAL A 87 9.31 7.67 14.99
C VAL A 87 8.40 8.75 14.42
N THR A 88 7.35 8.37 13.69
CA THR A 88 6.44 9.33 13.07
C THR A 88 5.49 9.99 14.06
N THR A 89 5.09 9.27 15.11
CA THR A 89 4.31 9.82 16.22
C THR A 89 5.10 10.89 16.96
N ASP A 90 6.37 10.62 17.27
CA ASP A 90 7.25 11.57 17.96
C ASP A 90 7.56 12.79 17.09
N LEU A 91 7.79 12.59 15.78
CA LEU A 91 7.98 13.67 14.82
C LEU A 91 6.79 14.63 14.78
N LEU A 92 5.56 14.11 14.69
CA LEU A 92 4.34 14.94 14.66
C LEU A 92 4.13 15.72 15.97
N GLN A 93 4.56 15.16 17.10
CA GLN A 93 4.55 15.85 18.40
C GLN A 93 5.60 16.97 18.44
N ALA A 94 6.83 16.67 18.04
CA ALA A 94 7.93 17.63 18.01
C ALA A 94 7.67 18.83 17.08
N LEU A 95 6.99 18.59 15.95
CA LEU A 95 6.57 19.64 15.02
C LEU A 95 5.33 20.43 15.48
N GLY A 96 4.70 20.04 16.60
CA GLY A 96 3.50 20.70 17.10
C GLY A 96 2.29 20.57 16.18
N VAL A 97 2.22 19.50 15.37
CA VAL A 97 1.12 19.31 14.40
C VAL A 97 -0.19 19.14 15.16
N PRO A 98 -1.20 20.00 14.97
CA PRO A 98 -2.48 19.89 15.66
C PRO A 98 -3.26 18.64 15.21
N TYR A 99 -4.08 18.10 16.10
CA TYR A 99 -4.76 16.81 15.87
C TYR A 99 -5.62 16.77 14.60
N TRP A 100 -6.32 17.87 14.26
CA TRP A 100 -7.12 17.94 13.04
C TRP A 100 -6.27 17.82 11.77
N GLN A 101 -5.05 18.36 11.75
CA GLN A 101 -4.12 18.19 10.63
C GLN A 101 -3.65 16.74 10.53
N ARG A 102 -3.39 16.10 11.68
CA ARG A 102 -3.03 14.67 11.70
C ARG A 102 -4.13 13.81 11.09
N ILE A 103 -5.40 14.08 11.43
CA ILE A 103 -6.56 13.41 10.81
C ILE A 103 -6.61 13.71 9.31
N PHE A 104 -6.49 14.98 8.91
CA PHE A 104 -6.52 15.37 7.50
C PHE A 104 -5.47 14.62 6.67
N TYR A 105 -4.21 14.61 7.12
CA TYR A 105 -3.13 13.92 6.42
C TYR A 105 -3.28 12.39 6.47
N PHE A 106 -3.82 11.83 7.56
CA PHE A 106 -4.17 10.42 7.63
C PHE A 106 -5.21 10.03 6.58
N LEU A 107 -6.28 10.82 6.44
CA LEU A 107 -7.31 10.58 5.41
C LEU A 107 -6.74 10.75 4.00
N ALA A 108 -5.90 11.77 3.78
CA ALA A 108 -5.24 12.00 2.50
C ALA A 108 -4.31 10.82 2.13
N ALA A 109 -3.44 10.39 3.04
CA ALA A 109 -2.55 9.25 2.84
C ALA A 109 -3.33 7.95 2.59
N SER A 110 -4.42 7.73 3.34
CA SER A 110 -5.30 6.57 3.15
C SER A 110 -5.95 6.57 1.76
N ALA A 111 -6.44 7.73 1.30
CA ALA A 111 -7.06 7.87 -0.02
C ALA A 111 -6.03 7.65 -1.14
N LEU A 112 -4.83 8.24 -1.03
CA LEU A 112 -3.74 8.06 -1.98
C LEU A 112 -3.31 6.59 -2.06
N MET A 113 -3.10 5.94 -0.90
CA MET A 113 -2.72 4.53 -0.87
C MET A 113 -3.82 3.62 -1.40
N THR A 114 -5.08 3.91 -1.09
CA THR A 114 -6.22 3.15 -1.64
C THR A 114 -6.29 3.27 -3.16
N PHE A 115 -6.16 4.49 -3.69
CA PHE A 115 -6.12 4.72 -5.13
C PHE A 115 -4.98 3.94 -5.79
N ASP A 116 -3.78 3.98 -5.20
CA ASP A 116 -2.61 3.30 -5.72
C ASP A 116 -2.77 1.77 -5.70
N VAL A 117 -3.28 1.20 -4.61
CA VAL A 117 -3.58 -0.23 -4.51
C VAL A 117 -4.59 -0.66 -5.58
N LEU A 118 -5.67 0.11 -5.77
CA LEU A 118 -6.67 -0.20 -6.79
C LEU A 118 -6.09 -0.15 -8.21
N ARG A 119 -5.24 0.85 -8.50
CA ARG A 119 -4.54 1.00 -9.77
C ARG A 119 -3.64 -0.19 -10.06
N HIS A 120 -2.86 -0.65 -9.08
CA HIS A 120 -2.00 -1.83 -9.21
C HIS A 120 -2.81 -3.14 -9.32
N LEU A 121 -3.85 -3.31 -8.50
CA LEU A 121 -4.75 -4.48 -8.59
C LEU A 121 -5.40 -4.59 -9.96
N HIS A 122 -5.85 -3.47 -10.52
CA HIS A 122 -6.37 -3.41 -11.88
C HIS A 122 -5.31 -3.81 -12.92
N GLY A 123 -4.07 -3.34 -12.77
CA GLY A 123 -2.94 -3.75 -13.60
C GLY A 123 -2.66 -5.25 -13.55
N PHE A 124 -2.61 -5.83 -12.35
CA PHE A 124 -2.43 -7.28 -12.15
C PHE A 124 -3.56 -8.08 -12.80
N ALA A 125 -4.81 -7.67 -12.58
CA ALA A 125 -5.97 -8.34 -13.16
C ALA A 125 -5.94 -8.31 -14.69
N ARG A 126 -5.56 -7.18 -15.30
CA ARG A 126 -5.40 -7.07 -16.76
C ARG A 126 -4.32 -8.01 -17.30
N LEU A 127 -3.18 -8.10 -16.62
CA LEU A 127 -2.09 -9.00 -17.01
C LEU A 127 -2.52 -10.46 -16.92
N ASP A 128 -3.21 -10.86 -15.85
CA ASP A 128 -3.69 -12.23 -15.66
C ASP A 128 -4.75 -12.63 -16.69
N VAL A 129 -5.64 -11.71 -17.07
CA VAL A 129 -6.60 -11.91 -18.16
C VAL A 129 -5.88 -12.04 -19.51
N ALA A 130 -4.94 -11.15 -19.82
CA ALA A 130 -4.18 -11.20 -21.07
C ALA A 130 -3.37 -12.50 -21.23
N ARG A 131 -2.98 -13.13 -20.12
CA ARG A 131 -2.27 -14.41 -20.09
C ARG A 131 -3.18 -15.63 -19.96
N GLY A 132 -4.50 -15.44 -19.94
CA GLY A 132 -5.48 -16.51 -19.81
C GLY A 132 -5.45 -17.24 -18.45
N ARG A 133 -4.81 -16.66 -17.41
CA ARG A 133 -4.79 -17.24 -16.06
C ARG A 133 -6.17 -17.16 -15.40
N VAL A 134 -6.90 -16.08 -15.70
CA VAL A 134 -8.25 -15.82 -15.18
C VAL A 134 -9.10 -15.23 -16.30
N SER A 135 -10.37 -15.63 -16.39
CA SER A 135 -11.33 -15.01 -17.32
C SER A 135 -11.97 -13.74 -16.71
N THR A 136 -12.39 -12.80 -17.56
CA THR A 136 -13.13 -11.60 -17.14
C THR A 136 -14.39 -11.92 -16.33
N ARG A 137 -15.07 -13.03 -16.66
CA ARG A 137 -16.24 -13.54 -15.92
C ARG A 137 -15.86 -14.03 -14.52
N GLN A 138 -14.75 -14.75 -14.35
CA GLN A 138 -14.27 -15.18 -13.05
C GLN A 138 -13.89 -13.99 -12.17
N LEU A 139 -13.21 -12.99 -12.75
CA LEU A 139 -12.86 -11.75 -12.07
C LEU A 139 -14.12 -11.01 -11.60
N GLY A 140 -15.10 -10.79 -12.49
CA GLY A 140 -16.36 -10.14 -12.13
C GLY A 140 -17.13 -10.85 -11.01
N ARG A 141 -17.17 -12.19 -11.04
CA ARG A 141 -17.77 -13.00 -9.96
C ARG A 141 -17.01 -12.90 -8.63
N ALA A 142 -15.68 -12.81 -8.68
CA ALA A 142 -14.86 -12.68 -7.48
C ALA A 142 -15.03 -11.29 -6.84
N THR A 143 -14.99 -10.22 -7.65
CA THR A 143 -15.23 -8.85 -7.19
C THR A 143 -16.65 -8.69 -6.64
N GLY A 144 -17.65 -9.22 -7.33
CA GLY A 144 -19.04 -9.20 -6.86
C GLY A 144 -19.20 -9.92 -5.52
N ARG A 145 -18.56 -11.09 -5.36
CA ARG A 145 -18.53 -11.77 -4.06
C ARG A 145 -17.83 -10.95 -2.98
N LEU A 146 -16.69 -10.33 -3.27
CA LEU A 146 -15.97 -9.52 -2.28
C LEU A 146 -16.81 -8.34 -1.78
N LEU A 147 -17.49 -7.64 -2.70
CA LEU A 147 -18.30 -6.45 -2.38
C LEU A 147 -19.64 -6.79 -1.72
N LEU A 148 -20.22 -7.96 -2.02
CA LEU A 148 -21.53 -8.38 -1.52
C LEU A 148 -21.44 -9.31 -0.30
N ARG A 149 -20.24 -9.74 0.10
CA ARG A 149 -20.03 -10.66 1.24
C ARG A 149 -20.35 -10.03 2.60
N ASP A 150 -20.45 -8.71 2.68
CA ASP A 150 -20.81 -8.00 3.92
C ASP A 150 -22.33 -7.76 4.07
N GLY A 151 -23.17 -8.32 3.19
CA GLY A 151 -24.64 -8.26 3.32
C GLY A 151 -25.30 -9.46 4.00
N ALA A 152 -24.54 -10.47 4.43
CA ALA A 152 -25.10 -11.77 4.85
C ALA A 152 -24.41 -12.43 6.06
N ASN A 153 -23.79 -11.65 6.95
CA ASN A 153 -23.31 -12.13 8.25
C ASN A 153 -23.78 -11.19 9.37
#